data_AF-A0A382AJL9-F1
#
_entry.id   AF-A0A382AJL9-F1
#
_cell.length_a   1.000
_cell.length_b   1.000
_cell.length_c   1.000
_cell.angle_alpha   90.00
_cell.angle_beta   90.00
_cell.angle_gamma   90.00
#
_symmetry.space_group_name_H-M   'P 1'
#
loop_
_entity.id
_entity.type
_entity.pdbx_description
1 polymer ?
#
loop_
_entity_poly.entity_id
_entity_poly.type
_entity_poly.pdbx_seq_one_letter_code
_entity_poly.pdbx_strand_id
1 'polypeptide(L)'
;MSKMTKYQLEHFKDKINRNFVPLIEEQELLVKQYRTDATRRIVGKLAKKMGADKILDAFKKAEAQLEKVRQDAKTFFVKKAKTESKKEKLSYSFTEKDETISLKDCEEQLRDWAKELVDREIRRRPEGLQLKQLEDVKTKAIDTVMESGSSDELIKALDLCTKKIGIAWIVDTSKIKQISAQ
;
A
#
# COMPACT_ATOMS: atom_id res chain seq x y z
N MET A 1 21.10 75.73 36.46
CA MET A 1 21.15 74.26 36.47
C MET A 1 21.81 73.79 35.18
N SER A 2 22.97 73.12 35.26
CA SER A 2 23.66 72.61 34.07
C SER A 2 22.79 71.56 33.38
N LYS A 3 22.49 71.74 32.09
CA LYS A 3 21.68 70.78 31.32
C LYS A 3 22.54 69.59 30.93
N MET A 4 22.02 68.39 31.18
CA MET A 4 22.69 67.14 30.85
C MET A 4 22.98 67.06 29.35
N THR A 5 24.18 66.61 28.97
CA THR A 5 24.54 66.51 27.55
C THR A 5 23.79 65.36 26.89
N LYS A 6 23.62 65.42 25.56
CA LYS A 6 22.96 64.36 24.78
C LYS A 6 23.58 62.98 25.04
N TYR A 7 24.90 62.90 25.12
CA TYR A 7 25.64 61.66 25.41
C TYR A 7 25.37 61.12 26.82
N GLN A 8 25.25 61.99 27.82
CA GLN A 8 24.89 61.57 29.17
C GLN A 8 23.46 61.00 29.20
N LEU A 9 22.51 61.65 28.53
CA LEU A 9 21.13 61.15 28.39
C LEU A 9 21.09 59.78 27.70
N GLU A 10 21.84 59.60 26.62
CA GLU A 10 21.91 58.35 25.87
C GLU A 10 22.56 57.23 26.70
N HIS A 11 23.66 57.52 27.40
CA HIS A 11 24.28 56.57 28.34
C HIS A 11 23.32 56.10 29.44
N PHE A 12 22.54 57.02 30.04
CA PHE A 12 21.56 56.63 31.04
C PHE A 12 20.40 55.84 30.45
N LYS A 13 19.93 56.19 29.26
CA LYS A 13 18.89 55.43 28.55
C LYS A 13 19.35 54.01 28.24
N ASP A 14 20.58 53.86 27.76
CA ASP A 14 21.18 52.55 27.49
C ASP A 14 21.37 51.75 28.78
N LYS A 15 21.80 52.39 29.86
CA LYS A 15 21.95 51.74 31.16
C LYS A 15 20.60 51.27 31.73
N ILE A 16 19.54 52.06 31.55
CA ILE A 16 18.16 51.66 31.87
C ILE A 16 17.79 50.44 31.02
N ASN A 17 17.96 50.50 29.69
CA ASN A 17 17.61 49.39 28.82
C ASN A 17 18.37 48.10 29.15
N ARG A 18 19.68 48.16 29.40
CA ARG A 18 20.50 46.99 29.76
C ARG A 18 20.01 46.29 31.04
N ASN A 19 19.48 47.03 31.99
CA ASN A 19 18.99 46.48 33.24
C ASN A 19 17.53 46.02 33.15
N PHE A 20 16.67 46.79 32.48
CA PHE A 20 15.22 46.56 32.50
C PHE A 20 14.73 45.69 31.34
N VAL A 21 15.35 45.73 30.15
CA VAL A 21 14.90 44.92 29.01
C VAL A 21 14.97 43.42 29.31
N PRO A 22 16.07 42.87 29.85
CA PRO A 22 16.12 41.44 30.17
C PRO A 22 15.05 41.01 31.18
N LEU A 23 14.77 41.86 32.19
CA LEU A 23 13.73 41.60 33.20
C LEU A 23 12.32 41.67 32.60
N ILE A 24 12.08 42.60 31.67
CA ILE A 24 10.80 42.70 30.96
C ILE A 24 10.62 41.47 30.07
N GLU A 25 11.65 41.08 29.31
CA GLU A 25 11.61 39.90 28.43
C GLU A 25 11.35 38.61 29.23
N GLU A 26 12.02 38.43 30.36
CA GLU A 26 11.78 37.30 31.27
C GLU A 26 10.33 37.28 31.76
N GLN A 27 9.81 38.43 32.21
CA GLN A 27 8.45 38.53 32.70
C GLN A 27 7.42 38.30 31.57
N GLU A 28 7.69 38.77 30.35
CA GLU A 28 6.85 38.51 29.19
C GLU A 28 6.83 37.02 28.82
N LEU A 29 7.97 36.33 28.92
CA LEU A 29 8.05 34.88 28.73
C LEU A 29 7.21 34.14 29.79
N LEU A 30 7.31 34.53 31.05
CA LEU A 30 6.49 33.97 32.13
C LEU A 30 4.99 34.20 31.85
N VAL A 31 4.59 35.41 31.45
CA VAL A 31 3.19 35.72 31.10
C VAL A 31 2.72 34.85 29.91
N LYS A 32 3.56 34.61 28.91
CA LYS A 32 3.24 33.71 27.78
C LYS A 32 3.02 32.26 28.25
N GLN A 33 3.87 31.75 29.14
CA GLN A 33 3.70 30.42 29.74
C GLN A 33 2.38 30.34 30.51
N TYR A 34 2.11 31.29 31.40
CA TYR A 34 0.85 31.37 32.15
C TYR A 34 -0.38 31.45 31.24
N ARG A 35 -0.33 32.23 30.16
CA ARG A 35 -1.41 32.31 29.17
C ARG A 35 -1.66 30.96 28.50
N THR A 36 -0.61 30.22 28.16
CA THR A 36 -0.71 28.89 27.54
C THR A 36 -1.39 27.90 28.48
N ASP A 37 -0.95 27.85 29.73
CA ASP A 37 -1.53 26.96 30.75
C ASP A 37 -2.97 27.36 31.10
N ALA A 38 -3.24 28.65 31.26
CA ALA A 38 -4.58 29.16 31.49
C ALA A 38 -5.52 28.82 30.33
N THR A 39 -5.06 28.98 29.08
CA THR A 39 -5.82 28.62 27.87
C THR A 39 -6.14 27.13 27.88
N ARG A 40 -5.17 26.24 28.13
CA ARG A 40 -5.40 24.79 28.21
C ARG A 40 -6.46 24.44 29.26
N ARG A 41 -6.41 25.07 30.44
CA ARG A 41 -7.39 24.86 31.51
C ARG A 41 -8.78 25.37 31.12
N ILE A 42 -8.89 26.55 30.50
CA ILE A 42 -10.16 27.11 30.05
C ILE A 42 -10.79 26.26 28.95
N VAL A 43 -9.99 25.81 27.97
CA VAL A 43 -10.44 24.89 26.91
C VAL A 43 -10.95 23.58 27.51
N GLY A 44 -10.26 23.00 28.49
CA GLY A 44 -10.73 21.80 29.18
C GLY A 44 -12.06 22.02 29.92
N LYS A 45 -12.24 23.16 30.58
CA LYS A 45 -13.51 23.52 31.22
C LYS A 45 -14.64 23.72 30.20
N LEU A 46 -14.34 24.35 29.06
CA LEU A 46 -15.29 24.55 27.97
C LEU A 46 -15.71 23.20 27.36
N ALA A 47 -14.76 22.31 27.07
CA ALA A 47 -15.04 20.97 26.55
C ALA A 47 -15.95 20.16 27.49
N LYS A 48 -15.72 20.25 28.81
CA LYS A 48 -16.59 19.64 29.82
C LYS A 48 -17.99 20.26 29.83
N LYS A 49 -18.09 21.59 29.79
CA LYS A 49 -19.37 22.30 29.76
C LYS A 49 -20.20 21.95 28.51
N MET A 50 -19.54 21.77 27.38
CA MET A 50 -20.18 21.40 26.11
C MET A 50 -20.41 19.89 25.95
N GLY A 51 -19.95 19.06 26.90
CA GLY A 51 -20.03 17.59 26.81
C GLY A 51 -19.06 16.95 25.79
N ALA A 52 -18.20 17.74 25.16
CA ALA A 52 -17.24 17.28 24.15
C ALA A 52 -16.04 16.52 24.75
N ASP A 53 -15.79 16.64 26.06
CA ASP A 53 -14.66 15.99 26.76
C ASP A 53 -14.58 14.48 26.48
N LYS A 54 -15.71 13.78 26.60
CA LYS A 54 -15.80 12.33 26.34
C LYS A 54 -15.51 11.98 24.88
N ILE A 55 -15.97 12.81 23.94
CA ILE A 55 -15.78 12.60 22.51
C ILE A 55 -14.30 12.79 22.16
N LEU A 56 -13.67 13.86 22.67
CA LEU A 56 -12.26 14.13 22.44
C LEU A 56 -11.35 13.04 23.02
N ASP A 57 -11.67 12.53 24.20
CA ASP A 57 -10.91 11.43 24.80
C ASP A 57 -11.10 10.10 24.05
N ALA A 58 -12.32 9.81 23.58
CA ALA A 58 -12.56 8.64 22.72
C ALA A 58 -11.80 8.77 21.39
N PHE A 59 -11.79 9.96 20.78
CA PHE A 59 -11.11 10.23 19.53
C PHE A 59 -9.59 10.05 19.66
N LYS A 60 -8.97 10.64 20.69
CA LYS A 60 -7.53 10.45 20.97
C LYS A 60 -7.15 8.98 21.15
N LYS A 61 -7.99 8.20 21.85
CA LYS A 61 -7.77 6.76 22.03
C LYS A 61 -7.88 6.01 20.70
N ALA A 62 -8.88 6.36 19.88
CA ALA A 62 -9.06 5.75 18.57
C ALA A 62 -7.90 6.07 17.63
N GLU A 63 -7.42 7.32 17.58
CA GLU A 63 -6.25 7.72 16.78
C GLU A 63 -4.99 6.97 17.22
N ALA A 64 -4.72 6.92 18.52
CA ALA A 64 -3.57 6.19 19.05
C ALA A 64 -3.64 4.67 18.75
N GLN A 65 -4.83 4.08 18.87
CA GLN A 65 -5.04 2.67 18.55
C GLN A 65 -4.87 2.40 17.05
N LEU A 66 -5.42 3.28 16.21
CA LEU A 66 -5.33 3.15 14.75
C LEU A 66 -3.89 3.29 14.28
N GLU A 67 -3.13 4.23 14.84
CA GLU A 67 -1.71 4.39 14.55
C GLU A 67 -0.91 3.14 14.96
N LYS A 68 -1.18 2.60 16.15
CA LYS A 68 -0.56 1.35 16.59
C LYS A 68 -0.86 0.18 15.64
N VAL A 69 -2.13 0.02 15.24
CA VAL A 69 -2.54 -1.05 14.31
C VAL A 69 -1.85 -0.89 12.94
N ARG A 70 -1.68 0.34 12.45
CA ARG A 70 -0.93 0.60 11.21
C ARG A 70 0.53 0.19 11.32
N GLN A 71 1.20 0.53 12.43
CA GLN A 71 2.59 0.16 12.67
C GLN A 71 2.77 -1.36 12.83
N ASP A 72 1.85 -2.00 13.55
CA ASP A 72 1.82 -3.46 13.73
C ASP A 72 1.62 -4.16 12.38
N ALA A 73 0.68 -3.68 11.55
CA ALA A 73 0.44 -4.18 10.20
C ALA A 73 1.69 -4.04 9.32
N LYS A 74 2.29 -2.84 9.27
CA LYS A 74 3.53 -2.59 8.52
C LYS A 74 4.62 -3.58 8.88
N THR A 75 4.86 -3.71 10.18
CA THR A 75 5.89 -4.61 10.72
C THR A 75 5.59 -6.06 10.37
N PHE A 76 4.32 -6.49 10.49
CA PHE A 76 3.89 -7.83 10.17
C PHE A 76 4.13 -8.19 8.71
N PHE A 77 3.63 -7.37 7.77
CA PHE A 77 3.73 -7.65 6.34
C PHE A 77 5.18 -7.58 5.84
N VAL A 78 5.97 -6.58 6.29
CA VAL A 78 7.41 -6.50 5.96
C VAL A 78 8.18 -7.71 6.50
N LYS A 79 7.90 -8.16 7.72
CA LYS A 79 8.55 -9.34 8.31
C LYS A 79 8.16 -10.62 7.56
N LYS A 80 6.88 -10.80 7.25
CA LYS A 80 6.39 -11.98 6.51
C LYS A 80 6.93 -12.04 5.09
N ALA A 81 6.98 -10.90 4.38
CA ALA A 81 7.59 -10.83 3.06
C ALA A 81 9.08 -11.23 3.08
N LYS A 82 9.81 -10.87 4.16
CA LYS A 82 11.21 -11.29 4.36
C LYS A 82 11.34 -12.79 4.60
N THR A 83 10.49 -13.38 5.46
CA THR A 83 10.58 -14.80 5.82
C THR A 83 10.18 -15.73 4.67
N GLU A 84 9.14 -15.39 3.91
CA GLU A 84 8.61 -16.23 2.82
C GLU A 84 9.31 -15.95 1.47
N SER A 85 10.39 -15.16 1.45
CA SER A 85 11.05 -14.67 0.23
C SER A 85 10.09 -13.97 -0.77
N LYS A 86 8.98 -13.40 -0.27
CA LYS A 86 7.98 -12.66 -1.04
C LYS A 86 8.24 -11.15 -1.08
N LYS A 87 9.49 -10.73 -0.88
CA LYS A 87 9.88 -9.30 -0.87
C LYS A 87 9.48 -8.58 -2.14
N GLU A 88 9.65 -9.22 -3.29
CA GLU A 88 9.30 -8.65 -4.60
C GLU A 88 7.79 -8.52 -4.82
N LYS A 89 6.98 -9.26 -4.05
CA LYS A 89 5.51 -9.26 -4.09
C LYS A 89 4.88 -8.45 -2.96
N LEU A 90 5.69 -7.67 -2.23
CA LEU A 90 5.20 -6.76 -1.20
C LEU A 90 4.84 -5.43 -1.86
N SER A 91 3.63 -4.95 -1.60
CA SER A 91 3.12 -3.68 -2.10
C SER A 91 3.96 -2.52 -1.56
N TYR A 92 4.11 -1.50 -2.41
CA TYR A 92 4.94 -0.32 -2.16
C TYR A 92 4.53 0.42 -0.87
N SER A 93 3.23 0.43 -0.53
CA SER A 93 2.69 1.08 0.66
C SER A 93 3.18 0.52 1.98
N PHE A 94 3.71 -0.71 2.00
CA PHE A 94 4.36 -1.28 3.18
C PHE A 94 5.84 -0.92 3.28
N THR A 95 6.45 -0.42 2.19
CA THR A 95 7.88 -0.09 2.11
C THR A 95 8.17 1.39 2.24
N GLU A 96 7.27 2.27 1.78
CA GLU A 96 7.48 3.71 1.84
C GLU A 96 7.32 4.24 3.28
N LYS A 97 8.14 5.22 3.67
CA LYS A 97 8.13 5.75 5.03
C LYS A 97 6.92 6.63 5.32
N ASP A 98 6.45 7.35 4.32
CA ASP A 98 5.47 8.43 4.47
C ASP A 98 4.03 8.01 4.10
N GLU A 99 3.84 6.82 3.51
CA GLU A 99 2.50 6.30 3.22
C GLU A 99 1.83 5.72 4.47
N THR A 100 0.59 6.17 4.71
CA THR A 100 -0.27 5.61 5.74
C THR A 100 -1.00 4.38 5.21
N ILE A 101 -0.70 3.21 5.78
CA ILE A 101 -1.35 1.96 5.42
C ILE A 101 -2.84 2.00 5.83
N SER A 102 -3.69 1.55 4.92
CA SER A 102 -5.11 1.33 5.15
C SER A 102 -5.44 -0.15 5.32
N LEU A 103 -6.66 -0.44 5.80
CA LEU A 103 -7.18 -1.81 5.87
C LEU A 103 -7.20 -2.47 4.48
N LYS A 104 -7.59 -1.70 3.47
CA LYS A 104 -7.70 -2.17 2.09
C LYS A 104 -6.35 -2.66 1.57
N ASP A 105 -5.27 -1.94 1.84
CA ASP A 105 -3.92 -2.33 1.41
C ASP A 105 -3.51 -3.67 2.04
N CYS A 106 -3.89 -3.90 3.30
CA CYS A 106 -3.65 -5.18 3.99
C CYS A 106 -4.44 -6.32 3.35
N GLU A 107 -5.71 -6.10 3.02
CA GLU A 107 -6.55 -7.11 2.36
C GLU A 107 -6.07 -7.43 0.95
N GLU A 108 -5.69 -6.42 0.16
CA GLU A 108 -5.15 -6.61 -1.17
C GLU A 108 -3.83 -7.38 -1.13
N GLN A 109 -2.94 -7.03 -0.20
CA GLN A 109 -1.69 -7.76 -0.01
C GLN A 109 -1.91 -9.24 0.30
N LEU A 110 -2.90 -9.56 1.13
CA LEU A 110 -3.26 -10.95 1.45
C LEU A 110 -3.88 -11.67 0.25
N ARG A 111 -4.74 -10.99 -0.52
CA ARG A 111 -5.33 -11.55 -1.75
C ARG A 111 -4.24 -11.90 -2.75
N ASP A 112 -3.25 -11.03 -2.93
CA ASP A 112 -2.13 -11.28 -3.83
C ASP A 112 -1.28 -12.47 -3.38
N TRP A 113 -1.01 -12.60 -2.09
CA TRP A 113 -0.32 -13.78 -1.57
C TRP A 113 -1.15 -15.06 -1.67
N ALA A 114 -2.47 -14.95 -1.60
CA ALA A 114 -3.40 -16.07 -1.71
C ALA A 114 -3.55 -16.58 -3.15
N LYS A 115 -3.32 -15.75 -4.18
CA LYS A 115 -3.46 -16.16 -5.60
C LYS A 115 -2.71 -17.46 -5.90
N GLU A 116 -1.46 -17.60 -5.46
CA GLU A 116 -0.67 -18.82 -5.68
C GLU A 116 -1.28 -20.06 -5.01
N LEU A 117 -1.89 -19.89 -3.84
CA LEU A 117 -2.55 -20.98 -3.13
C LEU A 117 -3.85 -21.36 -3.84
N VAL A 118 -4.58 -20.36 -4.32
CA VAL A 118 -5.80 -20.55 -5.11
C VAL A 118 -5.48 -21.26 -6.43
N ASP A 119 -4.45 -20.85 -7.16
CA ASP A 119 -4.03 -21.49 -8.41
C ASP A 119 -3.67 -22.96 -8.19
N ARG A 120 -2.98 -23.26 -7.07
CA ARG A 120 -2.66 -24.63 -6.68
C ARG A 120 -3.92 -25.44 -6.37
N GLU A 121 -4.89 -24.85 -5.70
CA GLU A 121 -6.14 -25.50 -5.36
C GLU A 121 -7.01 -25.73 -6.60
N ILE A 122 -7.06 -24.76 -7.53
CA ILE A 122 -7.74 -24.90 -8.82
C ILE A 122 -7.14 -26.07 -9.61
N ARG A 123 -5.81 -26.22 -9.66
CA ARG A 123 -5.16 -27.35 -10.34
C ARG A 123 -5.51 -28.74 -9.79
N ARG A 124 -6.03 -28.82 -8.56
CA ARG A 124 -6.51 -30.09 -7.98
C ARG A 124 -7.94 -30.42 -8.38
N ARG A 125 -8.71 -29.42 -8.81
CA ARG A 125 -10.07 -29.60 -9.29
C ARG A 125 -10.09 -30.27 -10.66
N PRO A 126 -11.18 -30.96 -11.03
CA PRO A 126 -11.30 -31.60 -12.35
C PRO A 126 -11.12 -30.61 -13.50
N GLU A 127 -11.61 -29.37 -13.36
CA GLU A 127 -11.42 -28.31 -14.36
C GLU A 127 -9.94 -27.93 -14.51
N GLY A 128 -9.19 -27.85 -13.41
CA GLY A 128 -7.75 -27.55 -13.44
C GLY A 128 -6.90 -28.71 -13.99
N LEU A 129 -7.32 -29.96 -13.77
CA LEU A 129 -6.69 -31.13 -14.37
C LEU A 129 -6.89 -31.15 -15.89
N GLN A 130 -8.09 -30.82 -16.37
CA GLN A 130 -8.37 -30.68 -17.80
C GLN A 130 -7.55 -29.55 -18.44
N LEU A 131 -7.44 -28.40 -17.75
CA LEU A 131 -6.59 -27.30 -18.21
C LEU A 131 -5.12 -27.73 -18.37
N LYS A 132 -4.58 -28.45 -17.38
CA LYS A 132 -3.22 -28.97 -17.45
C LYS A 132 -3.04 -29.97 -18.60
N GLN A 133 -4.01 -30.85 -18.82
CA GLN A 133 -3.97 -31.78 -19.95
C GLN A 133 -3.92 -31.05 -21.30
N LEU A 134 -4.66 -29.95 -21.45
CA LEU A 134 -4.63 -29.13 -22.66
C LEU A 134 -3.27 -28.43 -22.85
N GLU A 135 -2.67 -27.91 -21.77
CA GLU A 135 -1.32 -27.32 -21.79
C GLU A 135 -0.24 -28.34 -22.18
N ASP A 136 -0.31 -29.56 -21.64
CA ASP A 136 0.61 -30.65 -21.95
C ASP A 136 0.49 -31.09 -23.42
N VAL A 137 -0.75 -31.19 -23.94
CA VAL A 137 -0.97 -31.52 -25.36
C VAL A 137 -0.46 -30.41 -26.28
N LYS A 138 -0.65 -29.13 -25.92
CA LYS A 138 -0.12 -28.00 -26.68
C LYS A 138 1.40 -28.04 -26.76
N THR A 139 2.07 -28.25 -25.63
CA THR A 139 3.55 -28.33 -25.57
C THR A 139 4.05 -29.47 -26.46
N LYS A 140 3.47 -30.66 -26.31
CA LYS A 140 3.82 -31.82 -27.13
C LYS A 140 3.58 -31.58 -28.63
N ALA A 141 2.51 -30.87 -28.99
CA ALA A 141 2.25 -30.51 -30.38
C ALA A 141 3.32 -29.56 -30.93
N ILE A 142 3.78 -28.59 -30.13
CA ILE A 142 4.89 -27.69 -30.49
C ILE A 142 6.20 -28.48 -30.65
N ASP A 143 6.53 -29.36 -29.72
CA ASP A 143 7.74 -30.19 -29.80
C ASP A 143 7.70 -31.06 -31.06
N THR A 144 6.54 -31.66 -31.37
CA THR A 144 6.33 -32.44 -32.60
C THR A 144 6.57 -31.60 -33.86
N VAL A 145 6.15 -30.33 -33.88
CA VAL A 145 6.44 -29.40 -34.99
C VAL A 145 7.93 -29.14 -35.13
N MET A 146 8.62 -28.89 -34.01
CA MET A 146 10.03 -28.54 -34.00
C MET A 146 10.95 -29.73 -34.31
N GLU A 147 10.53 -30.94 -33.98
CA GLU A 147 11.31 -32.18 -34.15
C GLU A 147 10.99 -32.92 -35.46
N SER A 148 9.91 -32.56 -36.16
CA SER A 148 9.53 -33.23 -37.41
C SER A 148 10.48 -32.87 -38.56
N GLY A 149 11.04 -33.90 -39.20
CA GLY A 149 11.90 -33.74 -40.37
C GLY A 149 11.15 -33.67 -41.70
N SER A 150 9.84 -33.96 -41.73
CA SER A 150 9.03 -33.97 -42.95
C SER A 150 7.57 -33.53 -42.71
N SER A 151 6.98 -32.84 -43.68
CA SER A 151 5.63 -32.26 -43.57
C SER A 151 4.52 -33.30 -43.44
N ASP A 152 4.67 -34.49 -44.06
CA ASP A 152 3.63 -35.53 -44.06
C ASP A 152 3.55 -36.29 -42.72
N GLU A 153 4.69 -36.46 -42.04
CA GLU A 153 4.74 -37.06 -40.71
C GLU A 153 4.19 -36.10 -39.66
N LEU A 154 4.49 -34.80 -39.81
CA LEU A 154 4.00 -33.76 -38.93
C LEU A 154 2.47 -33.68 -38.90
N ILE A 155 1.84 -33.68 -40.07
CA ILE A 155 0.37 -33.59 -40.19
C ILE A 155 -0.31 -34.79 -39.50
N LYS A 156 0.21 -36.01 -39.70
CA LYS A 156 -0.32 -37.22 -39.06
C LYS A 156 -0.14 -37.18 -37.54
N ALA A 157 1.01 -36.73 -37.06
CA ALA A 157 1.30 -36.64 -35.63
C ALA A 157 0.45 -35.58 -34.91
N LEU A 158 0.21 -34.42 -35.55
CA LEU A 158 -0.66 -33.38 -35.04
C LEU A 158 -2.14 -33.80 -35.02
N ASP A 159 -2.62 -34.49 -36.05
CA ASP A 159 -3.97 -35.04 -36.09
C ASP A 159 -4.20 -36.11 -35.00
N LEU A 160 -3.19 -36.92 -34.70
CA LEU A 160 -3.25 -37.91 -33.61
C LEU A 160 -3.24 -37.25 -32.23
N CYS A 161 -2.48 -36.17 -32.04
CA CYS A 161 -2.43 -35.42 -30.79
C CYS A 161 -3.76 -34.70 -30.49
N THR A 162 -4.36 -34.08 -31.51
CA THR A 162 -5.60 -33.29 -31.38
C THR A 162 -6.86 -34.16 -31.32
N LYS A 163 -6.88 -35.34 -31.96
CA LYS A 163 -7.99 -36.30 -31.83
C LYS A 163 -8.24 -36.75 -30.39
N LYS A 164 -7.20 -36.86 -29.56
CA LYS A 164 -7.33 -37.27 -28.14
C LYS A 164 -8.08 -36.27 -27.27
N ILE A 165 -8.17 -35.02 -27.71
CA ILE A 165 -8.93 -33.93 -27.07
C ILE A 165 -10.22 -33.60 -27.83
N GLY A 166 -10.60 -34.43 -28.82
CA GLY A 166 -11.83 -34.25 -29.59
C GLY A 166 -11.76 -33.16 -30.67
N ILE A 167 -10.56 -32.67 -30.99
CA ILE A 167 -10.34 -31.65 -32.03
C ILE A 167 -9.86 -32.37 -33.30
N ALA A 168 -10.50 -32.10 -34.43
CA ALA A 168 -10.02 -32.57 -35.73
C ALA A 168 -9.00 -31.57 -36.29
N TRP A 169 -7.75 -31.99 -36.51
CA TRP A 169 -6.72 -31.14 -37.13
C TRP A 169 -6.99 -30.97 -38.63
N ILE A 170 -7.40 -32.06 -39.28
CA ILE A 170 -7.85 -32.05 -40.66
C ILE A 170 -9.38 -31.95 -40.65
N VAL A 171 -9.90 -30.78 -41.00
CA VAL A 171 -11.33 -30.62 -41.28
C VAL A 171 -11.60 -31.27 -42.63
N ASP A 172 -12.33 -32.37 -42.63
CA ASP A 172 -12.78 -33.02 -43.85
C ASP A 172 -13.80 -32.13 -44.57
N THR A 173 -13.32 -31.35 -45.54
CA THR A 173 -14.12 -30.39 -46.30
C THR A 173 -14.98 -31.06 -47.37
N SER A 174 -14.85 -32.38 -47.57
CA SER A 174 -15.62 -33.12 -48.59
C SER A 174 -17.14 -33.11 -48.33
N LYS A 175 -17.57 -32.78 -47.10
CA LYS A 175 -18.99 -32.58 -46.73
C LYS A 175 -19.45 -31.12 -46.75
N ILE A 176 -18.55 -30.16 -46.97
CA ILE A 176 -18.91 -28.74 -47.11
C ILE A 176 -19.49 -28.56 -48.51
N LYS A 177 -20.83 -28.47 -48.59
CA LYS A 177 -21.50 -28.15 -49.86
C LYS A 177 -20.95 -26.82 -50.38
N GLN A 178 -20.57 -26.77 -51.66
CA GLN A 178 -20.26 -25.51 -52.34
C GLN A 178 -21.40 -24.52 -52.06
N ILE A 179 -21.06 -23.36 -51.51
CA ILE A 179 -21.99 -22.24 -51.48
C ILE A 179 -22.12 -21.81 -52.94
N SER A 180 -23.19 -22.25 -53.60
CA SER A 180 -23.56 -21.73 -54.91
C SER A 180 -23.83 -20.24 -54.73
N ALA A 181 -22.96 -19.40 -55.28
CA ALA A 181 -23.23 -17.98 -55.40
C ALA A 181 -24.51 -17.83 -56.24
N GLN A 182 -25.57 -17.29 -55.63
CA GLN A 182 -26.71 -16.71 -56.33
C GLN A 182 -26.42 -15.24 -56.61
#